data_AF-A0A179F5R6-F1
#
_entry.id   AF-A0A179F5R6-F1
#
_cell.length_a   1.000
_cell.length_b   1.000
_cell.length_c   1.000
_cell.angle_alpha   90.00
_cell.angle_beta   90.00
_cell.angle_gamma   90.00
#
_symmetry.space_group_name_H-M   'P 1'
#
loop_
_entity.id
_entity.type
_entity.pdbx_description
1 polymer ?
#
loop_
_entity_poly.entity_id
_entity_poly.type
_entity_poly.pdbx_seq_one_letter_code
_entity_poly.pdbx_strand_id
1 'polypeptide(L)'
;MARVQLGFGWDFYFLPESITKAVFATVRSLGAKVITSHFIRHILDLDGRSLVSKLHSGGLLQSDILFSHAGGATLDDVNLLRQANCFISVTPNTEEAMQVGPAVPFRQNLSGVNEICSLGVDCHSATSSSLVNEMRQVLQMARGRDSEHHIQRGVQPADISRKTAEVFNMGTIQGARALRMEADIGSIKVGKKADIVLFDALSPSMYCAAQQDPVLAIVLHSSIRDVDTVIVDGCIRKRGGELLPVSFVDYETRDFGQTDRRVEWTEVAHHVMEMQKRFVAKTADYNLLELERTIRKNWGLA
;
A
#
# COMPACT_ATOMS: atom_id res chain seq x y z
N MET A 1 24.60 -2.81 -0.30
CA MET A 1 23.52 -1.82 -0.09
C MET A 1 22.69 -2.24 1.10
N ALA A 2 22.25 -1.29 1.93
CA ALA A 2 21.36 -1.58 3.07
C ALA A 2 19.98 -2.07 2.59
N ARG A 3 19.35 -2.99 3.34
CA ARG A 3 17.98 -3.47 3.07
C ARG A 3 16.89 -2.43 3.43
N VAL A 4 17.27 -1.40 4.19
CA VAL A 4 16.37 -0.37 4.71
C VAL A 4 16.62 0.92 3.93
N GLN A 5 15.54 1.55 3.50
CA GLN A 5 15.53 2.90 2.96
C GLN A 5 14.60 3.76 3.81
N LEU A 6 15.00 5.00 4.06
CA LEU A 6 14.17 5.97 4.76
C LEU A 6 13.36 6.77 3.72
N GLY A 7 12.06 6.88 3.98
CA GLY A 7 11.17 7.81 3.29
C GLY A 7 10.66 8.88 4.27
N PHE A 8 9.78 9.76 3.79
CA PHE A 8 9.16 10.79 4.60
C PHE A 8 7.64 10.80 4.40
N GLY A 9 6.87 10.72 5.49
CA GLY A 9 5.41 10.86 5.43
C GLY A 9 4.99 12.30 5.71
N TRP A 10 4.08 12.86 4.90
CA TRP A 10 3.57 14.20 5.10
C TRP A 10 2.11 14.35 4.68
N ASP A 11 1.26 14.78 5.61
CA ASP A 11 -0.18 15.02 5.39
C ASP A 11 -0.67 16.37 5.95
N PHE A 12 0.24 17.19 6.47
CA PHE A 12 -0.09 18.45 7.14
C PHE A 12 -0.32 19.60 6.14
N TYR A 13 -1.10 19.35 5.10
CA TYR A 13 -1.41 20.30 4.02
C TYR A 13 -2.38 21.41 4.42
N PHE A 14 -2.92 21.37 5.64
CA PHE A 14 -3.64 22.48 6.26
C PHE A 14 -2.70 23.59 6.77
N LEU A 15 -1.39 23.33 6.84
CA LEU A 15 -0.39 24.34 7.18
C LEU A 15 -0.15 25.29 5.99
N PRO A 16 0.38 26.51 6.22
CA PRO A 16 0.77 27.41 5.14
C PRO A 16 1.70 26.74 4.12
N GLU A 17 1.47 27.02 2.83
CA GLU A 17 2.23 26.43 1.71
C GLU A 17 3.75 26.64 1.86
N SER A 18 4.18 27.77 2.45
CA SER A 18 5.59 28.06 2.72
C SER A 18 6.24 27.02 3.64
N ILE A 19 5.50 26.47 4.60
CA ILE A 19 5.98 25.41 5.49
C ILE A 19 6.16 24.12 4.70
N THR A 20 5.16 23.70 3.92
CA THR A 20 5.27 22.50 3.09
C THR A 20 6.44 22.60 2.11
N LYS A 21 6.64 23.76 1.48
CA LYS A 21 7.80 24.02 0.60
C LYS A 21 9.13 23.87 1.34
N ALA A 22 9.26 24.47 2.52
CA ALA A 22 10.48 24.38 3.33
C ALA A 22 10.77 22.94 3.78
N VAL A 23 9.74 22.21 4.21
CA VAL A 23 9.86 20.79 4.61
C VAL A 23 10.30 19.94 3.42
N PHE A 24 9.63 20.07 2.27
CA PHE A 24 9.96 19.31 1.06
C PHE A 24 11.39 19.59 0.60
N ALA A 25 11.80 20.86 0.58
CA ALA A 25 13.18 21.23 0.27
C ALA A 25 14.19 20.58 1.23
N THR A 26 13.87 20.58 2.54
CA THR A 26 14.72 19.98 3.56
C THR A 26 14.85 18.47 3.37
N VAL A 27 13.75 17.73 3.28
CA VAL A 27 13.80 16.26 3.17
C VAL A 27 14.43 15.80 1.85
N ARG A 28 14.21 16.53 0.75
CA ARG A 28 14.91 16.30 -0.52
C ARG A 28 16.41 16.54 -0.38
N SER A 29 16.82 17.61 0.31
CA SER A 29 18.25 17.89 0.56
C SER A 29 18.93 16.83 1.42
N LEU A 30 18.17 16.15 2.29
CA LEU A 30 18.63 15.03 3.11
C LEU A 30 18.63 13.68 2.35
N GLY A 31 18.20 13.66 1.08
CA GLY A 31 18.21 12.47 0.24
C GLY A 31 17.01 11.55 0.44
N ALA A 32 15.88 12.05 0.94
CA ALA A 32 14.63 11.28 0.96
C ALA A 32 14.27 10.85 -0.47
N LYS A 33 14.16 9.53 -0.68
CA LYS A 33 13.87 8.96 -2.00
C LYS A 33 12.38 8.93 -2.32
N VAL A 34 11.56 8.80 -1.29
CA VAL A 34 10.10 8.70 -1.38
C VAL A 34 9.48 9.58 -0.31
N ILE A 35 8.54 10.42 -0.72
CA ILE A 35 7.61 11.17 0.13
C ILE A 35 6.24 10.51 -0.03
N THR A 36 5.61 10.09 1.07
CA THR A 36 4.27 9.50 1.03
C THR A 36 3.23 10.47 1.54
N SER A 37 2.08 10.54 0.88
CA SER A 37 0.95 11.37 1.29
C SER A 37 -0.38 10.68 1.02
N HIS A 38 -1.32 10.81 1.95
CA HIS A 38 -2.69 10.40 1.76
C HIS A 38 -3.38 11.34 0.77
N PHE A 39 -4.04 10.77 -0.24
CA PHE A 39 -4.85 11.52 -1.17
C PHE A 39 -6.22 10.87 -1.29
N ILE A 40 -7.22 11.48 -0.68
CA ILE A 40 -8.63 11.22 -0.94
C ILE A 40 -9.24 12.57 -1.28
N ARG A 41 -9.83 12.70 -2.47
CA ARG A 41 -10.43 13.94 -2.89
C ARG A 41 -11.56 14.31 -1.92
N HIS A 42 -11.66 15.59 -1.57
CA HIS A 42 -12.65 16.15 -0.64
C HIS A 42 -12.44 15.91 0.86
N ILE A 43 -11.54 15.03 1.31
CA ILE A 43 -11.31 14.84 2.75
C ILE A 43 -10.59 16.03 3.41
N LEU A 44 -9.77 16.76 2.62
CA LEU A 44 -9.02 17.96 3.05
C LEU A 44 -9.02 19.08 1.98
N ASP A 45 -9.95 19.01 1.01
CA ASP A 45 -10.03 19.95 -0.13
C ASP A 45 -11.05 21.06 0.09
N LEU A 46 -10.91 21.83 1.18
CA LEU A 46 -11.86 22.89 1.56
C LEU A 46 -12.01 24.01 0.51
N ASP A 47 -11.01 24.17 -0.36
CA ASP A 47 -10.99 25.13 -1.47
C ASP A 47 -11.41 24.51 -2.82
N GLY A 48 -11.91 23.26 -2.82
CA GLY A 48 -12.37 22.53 -4.00
C GLY A 48 -11.26 22.03 -4.93
N ARG A 49 -9.98 22.32 -4.63
CA ARG A 49 -8.82 21.85 -5.39
C ARG A 49 -8.28 20.58 -4.76
N SER A 50 -8.00 19.55 -5.58
CA SER A 50 -7.36 18.32 -5.12
C SER A 50 -5.95 18.59 -4.58
N LEU A 51 -5.47 17.72 -3.69
CA LEU A 51 -4.07 17.72 -3.24
C LEU A 51 -3.08 17.71 -4.42
N VAL A 52 -3.35 16.90 -5.45
CA VAL A 52 -2.51 16.81 -6.65
C VAL A 52 -2.41 18.18 -7.35
N SER A 53 -3.54 18.87 -7.55
CA SER A 53 -3.57 20.20 -8.16
C SER A 53 -2.86 21.27 -7.31
N LYS A 54 -3.00 21.20 -5.97
CA LYS A 54 -2.28 22.08 -5.04
C LYS A 54 -0.77 21.89 -5.13
N LEU A 55 -0.30 20.65 -5.08
CA LEU A 55 1.13 20.33 -5.20
C LEU A 55 1.68 20.73 -6.57
N HIS A 56 0.91 20.55 -7.64
CA HIS A 56 1.31 20.95 -8.98
C HIS A 56 1.46 22.48 -9.08
N SER A 57 0.42 23.24 -8.69
CA SER A 57 0.46 24.71 -8.72
C SER A 57 1.51 25.32 -7.80
N GLY A 58 1.83 24.66 -6.68
CA GLY A 58 2.90 25.05 -5.77
C GLY A 58 4.32 24.64 -6.24
N GLY A 59 4.45 23.94 -7.37
CA GLY A 59 5.75 23.46 -7.89
C GLY A 59 6.37 22.33 -7.07
N LEU A 60 5.56 21.60 -6.29
CA LEU A 60 6.00 20.54 -5.39
C LEU A 60 5.78 19.13 -5.92
N LEU A 61 4.83 18.94 -6.85
CA LEU A 61 4.49 17.64 -7.44
C LEU A 61 5.67 17.12 -8.28
N GLN A 62 6.39 16.14 -7.74
CA GLN A 62 7.55 15.53 -8.39
C GLN A 62 7.53 14.01 -8.21
N SER A 63 8.38 13.34 -8.99
CA SER A 63 8.48 11.89 -9.08
C SER A 63 8.82 11.17 -7.77
N ASP A 64 9.20 11.90 -6.73
CA ASP A 64 9.49 11.37 -5.39
C ASP A 64 8.22 11.17 -4.54
N ILE A 65 7.04 11.64 -4.98
CA ILE A 65 5.80 11.51 -4.22
C ILE A 65 5.03 10.23 -4.61
N LEU A 66 4.67 9.44 -3.59
CA LEU A 66 3.77 8.30 -3.67
C LEU A 66 2.48 8.62 -2.92
N PHE A 67 1.35 8.61 -3.62
CA PHE A 67 0.04 8.91 -3.03
C PHE A 67 -0.63 7.63 -2.54
N SER A 68 -1.09 7.61 -1.29
CA SER A 68 -1.96 6.54 -0.79
C SER A 68 -3.41 6.81 -1.21
N HIS A 69 -4.11 5.75 -1.61
CA HIS A 69 -5.53 5.73 -2.01
C HIS A 69 -5.85 6.29 -3.40
N ALA A 70 -6.05 7.61 -3.50
CA ALA A 70 -6.63 8.37 -4.62
C ALA A 70 -8.15 8.25 -4.82
N GLY A 71 -8.90 7.88 -3.78
CA GLY A 71 -10.36 7.90 -3.81
C GLY A 71 -10.94 9.24 -4.29
N GLY A 72 -11.86 9.21 -5.25
CA GLY A 72 -12.45 10.40 -5.86
C GLY A 72 -11.55 11.16 -6.86
N ALA A 73 -10.36 10.65 -7.20
CA ALA A 73 -9.50 11.27 -8.21
C ALA A 73 -10.22 11.43 -9.56
N THR A 74 -9.89 12.53 -10.25
CA THR A 74 -10.40 12.88 -11.58
C THR A 74 -9.40 12.55 -12.67
N LEU A 75 -9.82 12.63 -13.95
CA LEU A 75 -8.92 12.45 -15.08
C LEU A 75 -7.78 13.48 -15.08
N ASP A 76 -8.06 14.72 -14.65
CA ASP A 76 -7.04 15.77 -14.53
C ASP A 76 -6.01 15.42 -13.46
N ASP A 77 -6.44 14.87 -12.32
CA ASP A 77 -5.51 14.39 -11.28
C ASP A 77 -4.60 13.29 -11.84
N VAL A 78 -5.16 12.31 -12.56
CA VAL A 78 -4.39 11.24 -13.19
C VAL A 78 -3.39 11.77 -14.22
N ASN A 79 -3.79 12.74 -15.04
CA ASN A 79 -2.92 13.37 -16.03
C ASN A 79 -1.74 14.10 -15.37
N LEU A 80 -2.00 14.86 -14.31
CA LEU A 80 -0.95 15.55 -13.55
C LEU A 80 0.03 14.56 -12.90
N LEU A 81 -0.49 13.48 -12.29
CA LEU A 81 0.36 12.43 -11.71
C LEU A 81 1.24 11.77 -12.76
N ARG A 82 0.68 11.41 -13.92
CA ARG A 82 1.46 10.83 -15.03
C ARG A 82 2.53 11.79 -15.54
N GLN A 83 2.20 13.07 -15.73
CA GLN A 83 3.16 14.08 -16.17
C GLN A 83 4.32 14.26 -15.18
N ALA A 84 4.03 14.23 -13.88
CA ALA A 84 5.03 14.31 -12.82
C ALA A 84 5.73 12.97 -12.54
N ASN A 85 5.35 11.90 -13.23
CA ASN A 85 5.78 10.52 -12.98
C ASN A 85 5.45 10.05 -11.55
N CYS A 86 4.45 10.59 -10.88
CA CYS A 86 4.03 10.12 -9.55
C CYS A 86 3.22 8.83 -9.63
N PHE A 87 3.18 8.08 -8.53
CA PHE A 87 2.45 6.82 -8.41
C PHE A 87 1.38 6.89 -7.32
N ILE A 88 0.44 5.94 -7.38
CA ILE A 88 -0.63 5.74 -6.40
C ILE A 88 -0.47 4.33 -5.80
N SER A 89 -0.36 4.24 -4.47
CA SER A 89 -0.50 3.00 -3.71
C SER A 89 -1.95 2.85 -3.27
N VAL A 90 -2.71 2.07 -4.03
CA VAL A 90 -4.14 1.82 -3.81
C VAL A 90 -4.29 0.76 -2.71
N THR A 91 -5.24 0.94 -1.81
CA THR A 91 -5.53 0.03 -0.69
C THR A 91 -7.01 -0.39 -0.72
N PRO A 92 -7.41 -1.24 -1.68
CA PRO A 92 -8.80 -1.51 -2.02
C PRO A 92 -9.69 -1.87 -0.82
N ASN A 93 -9.21 -2.74 0.06
CA ASN A 93 -10.00 -3.20 1.20
C ASN A 93 -10.33 -2.06 2.17
N THR A 94 -9.32 -1.28 2.58
CA THR A 94 -9.53 -0.17 3.50
C THR A 94 -10.34 0.96 2.87
N GLU A 95 -10.13 1.24 1.58
CA GLU A 95 -10.86 2.28 0.86
C GLU A 95 -12.37 2.03 0.83
N GLU A 96 -12.78 0.78 0.55
CA GLU A 96 -14.20 0.41 0.60
C GLU A 96 -14.72 0.35 2.04
N ALA A 97 -13.95 -0.22 2.97
CA ALA A 97 -14.36 -0.35 4.37
C ALA A 97 -14.61 1.01 5.04
N MET A 98 -13.81 2.01 4.71
CA MET A 98 -13.94 3.38 5.23
C MET A 98 -14.83 4.27 4.37
N GLN A 99 -15.41 3.75 3.29
CA GLN A 99 -16.24 4.52 2.35
C GLN A 99 -15.52 5.74 1.75
N VAL A 100 -14.21 5.61 1.56
CA VAL A 100 -13.35 6.63 0.93
C VAL A 100 -12.90 6.24 -0.47
N GLY A 101 -13.32 5.07 -0.95
CA GLY A 101 -13.20 4.64 -2.32
C GLY A 101 -14.25 5.28 -3.26
N PRO A 102 -14.61 4.62 -4.37
CA PRO A 102 -14.16 3.30 -4.78
C PRO A 102 -12.74 3.33 -5.36
N ALA A 103 -12.01 2.22 -5.22
CA ALA A 103 -10.63 2.12 -5.68
C ALA A 103 -10.46 2.46 -7.17
N VAL A 104 -9.44 3.28 -7.47
CA VAL A 104 -9.21 3.90 -8.79
C VAL A 104 -8.79 2.98 -9.94
N PRO A 105 -8.16 1.81 -9.73
CA PRO A 105 -7.80 0.93 -10.84
C PRO A 105 -9.03 0.48 -11.64
N PHE A 106 -8.85 0.32 -12.95
CA PHE A 106 -9.86 -0.13 -13.93
C PHE A 106 -11.08 0.79 -14.07
N ARG A 107 -11.01 2.03 -13.57
CA ARG A 107 -12.05 3.04 -13.78
C ARG A 107 -12.06 3.48 -15.24
N GLN A 108 -13.15 3.21 -15.96
CA GLN A 108 -13.28 3.52 -17.39
C GLN A 108 -13.10 5.02 -17.70
N ASN A 109 -13.45 5.90 -16.76
CA ASN A 109 -13.32 7.34 -16.89
C ASN A 109 -11.93 7.90 -16.51
N LEU A 110 -11.00 7.04 -16.07
CA LEU A 110 -9.64 7.42 -15.64
C LEU A 110 -8.61 6.74 -16.55
N SER A 111 -8.58 7.18 -17.81
CA SER A 111 -7.65 6.62 -18.79
C SER A 111 -6.20 6.67 -18.28
N GLY A 112 -5.50 5.55 -18.41
CA GLY A 112 -4.10 5.46 -18.02
C GLY A 112 -3.82 5.36 -16.51
N VAL A 113 -4.85 5.31 -15.65
CA VAL A 113 -4.66 5.19 -14.18
C VAL A 113 -3.94 3.90 -13.80
N ASN A 114 -4.20 2.79 -14.51
CA ASN A 114 -3.62 1.49 -14.19
C ASN A 114 -2.09 1.47 -14.26
N GLU A 115 -1.48 2.30 -15.11
CA GLU A 115 -0.02 2.35 -15.30
C GLU A 115 0.73 3.01 -14.14
N ILE A 116 0.02 3.78 -13.32
CA ILE A 116 0.58 4.50 -12.17
C ILE A 116 0.08 3.94 -10.83
N CYS A 117 -0.59 2.79 -10.84
CA CYS A 117 -1.11 2.16 -9.63
C CYS A 117 -0.26 0.97 -9.16
N SER A 118 0.03 0.94 -7.88
CA SER A 118 0.47 -0.23 -7.12
C SER A 118 -0.58 -0.59 -6.06
N LEU A 119 -0.38 -1.73 -5.37
CA LEU A 119 -1.24 -2.16 -4.27
C LEU A 119 -0.52 -2.05 -2.92
N GLY A 120 -1.25 -1.59 -1.92
CA GLY A 120 -0.87 -1.61 -0.51
C GLY A 120 -1.99 -2.22 0.34
N VAL A 121 -1.65 -2.68 1.54
CA VAL A 121 -2.61 -3.25 2.50
C VAL A 121 -3.13 -2.23 3.51
N ASP A 122 -2.54 -1.03 3.55
CA ASP A 122 -2.77 -0.01 4.59
C ASP A 122 -2.44 -0.53 6.02
N CYS A 123 -3.29 -0.23 7.00
CA CYS A 123 -3.08 -0.55 8.41
C CYS A 123 -3.72 -1.90 8.81
N HIS A 124 -2.95 -2.70 9.55
CA HIS A 124 -3.39 -4.01 10.06
C HIS A 124 -4.47 -3.92 11.15
N SER A 125 -4.79 -2.72 11.63
CA SER A 125 -5.95 -2.46 12.51
C SER A 125 -7.27 -2.43 11.75
N ALA A 126 -7.26 -2.15 10.44
CA ALA A 126 -8.47 -2.10 9.61
C ALA A 126 -8.69 -3.38 8.80
N THR A 127 -7.61 -4.06 8.38
CA THR A 127 -7.69 -5.23 7.49
C THR A 127 -6.58 -6.25 7.76
N SER A 128 -6.72 -7.45 7.19
CA SER A 128 -5.67 -8.46 7.14
C SER A 128 -4.49 -8.00 6.28
N SER A 129 -3.25 -8.21 6.73
CA SER A 129 -2.03 -7.91 5.97
C SER A 129 -1.77 -8.89 4.80
N SER A 130 -2.67 -8.92 3.82
CA SER A 130 -2.66 -9.88 2.70
C SER A 130 -2.70 -9.17 1.34
N LEU A 131 -1.56 -9.10 0.65
CA LEU A 131 -1.50 -8.48 -0.68
C LEU A 131 -2.28 -9.26 -1.75
N VAL A 132 -2.36 -10.59 -1.61
CA VAL A 132 -3.19 -11.42 -2.51
C VAL A 132 -4.69 -11.14 -2.32
N ASN A 133 -5.10 -10.74 -1.11
CA ASN A 133 -6.47 -10.25 -0.89
C ASN A 133 -6.67 -8.93 -1.62
N GLU A 134 -5.74 -7.97 -1.53
CA GLU A 134 -5.86 -6.69 -2.23
C GLU A 134 -5.91 -6.86 -3.76
N MET A 135 -5.08 -7.74 -4.32
CA MET A 135 -5.12 -8.09 -5.76
C MET A 135 -6.49 -8.62 -6.19
N ARG A 136 -7.04 -9.53 -5.39
CA ARG A 136 -8.35 -10.13 -5.63
C ARG A 136 -9.47 -9.10 -5.49
N GLN A 137 -9.44 -8.30 -4.43
CA GLN A 137 -10.45 -7.29 -4.12
C GLN A 137 -10.54 -6.27 -5.24
N VAL A 138 -9.42 -5.65 -5.65
CA VAL A 138 -9.46 -4.65 -6.73
C VAL A 138 -9.97 -5.21 -8.05
N LEU A 139 -9.61 -6.46 -8.38
CA LEU A 139 -10.05 -7.14 -9.59
C LEU A 139 -11.57 -7.42 -9.56
N GLN A 140 -12.07 -7.93 -8.42
CA GLN A 140 -13.48 -8.27 -8.28
C GLN A 140 -14.36 -7.01 -8.19
N MET A 141 -13.89 -5.94 -7.54
CA MET A 141 -14.58 -4.63 -7.55
C MET A 141 -14.69 -4.10 -8.98
N ALA A 142 -13.60 -4.14 -9.75
CA ALA A 142 -13.61 -3.72 -11.15
C ALA A 142 -14.59 -4.54 -12.02
N ARG A 143 -14.62 -5.86 -11.83
CA ARG A 143 -15.56 -6.76 -12.52
C ARG A 143 -17.00 -6.57 -12.07
N GLY A 144 -17.24 -6.28 -10.79
CA GLY A 144 -18.56 -5.97 -10.24
C GLY A 144 -19.16 -4.72 -10.87
N ARG A 145 -18.36 -3.64 -10.99
CA ARG A 145 -18.75 -2.41 -11.70
C ARG A 145 -19.08 -2.66 -13.17
N ASP A 146 -18.30 -3.50 -13.85
CA ASP A 146 -18.63 -3.89 -15.23
C ASP A 146 -19.93 -4.69 -15.30
N SER A 147 -20.14 -5.64 -14.40
CA SER A 147 -21.39 -6.41 -14.33
C SER A 147 -22.60 -5.52 -14.14
N GLU A 148 -22.52 -4.51 -13.27
CA GLU A 148 -23.58 -3.52 -13.11
C GLU A 148 -23.87 -2.78 -14.43
N HIS A 149 -22.84 -2.31 -15.13
CA HIS A 149 -22.99 -1.65 -16.44
C HIS A 149 -23.60 -2.56 -17.50
N HIS A 150 -23.21 -3.83 -17.55
CA HIS A 150 -23.78 -4.82 -18.47
C HIS A 150 -25.26 -5.08 -18.18
N ILE A 151 -25.63 -5.25 -16.91
CA ILE A 151 -27.02 -5.45 -16.46
C ILE A 151 -27.89 -4.25 -16.83
N GLN A 152 -27.43 -3.03 -16.55
CA GLN A 152 -28.16 -1.79 -16.88
C GLN A 152 -28.44 -1.65 -18.38
N ARG A 153 -27.53 -2.17 -19.23
CA ARG A 153 -27.67 -2.15 -20.68
C ARG A 153 -28.39 -3.36 -21.26
N GLY A 154 -28.74 -4.35 -20.44
CA GLY A 154 -29.36 -5.61 -20.89
C GLY A 154 -28.46 -6.44 -21.80
N VAL A 155 -27.14 -6.38 -21.60
CA VAL A 155 -26.16 -7.12 -22.41
C VAL A 155 -25.41 -8.15 -21.56
N GLN A 156 -25.03 -9.27 -22.16
CA GLN A 156 -24.11 -10.24 -21.55
C GLN A 156 -22.65 -9.81 -21.81
N PRO A 157 -21.71 -10.08 -20.88
CA PRO A 157 -20.31 -9.82 -21.12
C PRO A 157 -19.77 -10.74 -22.22
N ALA A 158 -19.11 -10.15 -23.22
CA ALA A 158 -18.47 -10.92 -24.31
C ALA A 158 -17.08 -11.46 -23.92
N ASP A 159 -16.37 -10.78 -23.02
CA ASP A 159 -15.09 -11.20 -22.44
C ASP A 159 -14.93 -10.61 -21.03
N ILE A 160 -14.11 -11.25 -20.22
CA ILE A 160 -13.64 -10.75 -18.93
C ILE A 160 -12.39 -9.90 -19.18
N SER A 161 -12.58 -8.63 -19.52
CA SER A 161 -11.52 -7.72 -19.97
C SER A 161 -10.41 -7.45 -18.95
N ARG A 162 -10.73 -7.39 -17.65
CA ARG A 162 -9.74 -7.19 -16.57
C ARG A 162 -9.03 -8.49 -16.23
N LYS A 163 -7.72 -8.57 -16.43
CA LYS A 163 -6.94 -9.81 -16.31
C LYS A 163 -6.16 -9.87 -14.99
N THR A 164 -5.92 -11.09 -14.50
CA THR A 164 -5.16 -11.36 -13.27
C THR A 164 -3.71 -10.88 -13.37
N ALA A 165 -3.11 -10.93 -14.55
CA ALA A 165 -1.77 -10.41 -14.81
C ALA A 165 -1.62 -8.91 -14.50
N GLU A 166 -2.66 -8.10 -14.73
CA GLU A 166 -2.61 -6.66 -14.47
C GLU A 166 -2.49 -6.37 -12.97
N VAL A 167 -3.33 -7.01 -12.14
CA VAL A 167 -3.27 -6.84 -10.67
C VAL A 167 -2.07 -7.53 -10.04
N PHE A 168 -1.61 -8.65 -10.62
CA PHE A 168 -0.35 -9.28 -10.22
C PHE A 168 0.82 -8.31 -10.42
N ASN A 169 0.86 -7.60 -11.56
CA ASN A 169 1.85 -6.55 -11.81
C ASN A 169 1.70 -5.38 -10.81
N MET A 170 0.46 -4.96 -10.49
CA MET A 170 0.21 -3.90 -9.48
C MET A 170 0.80 -4.26 -8.10
N GLY A 171 0.67 -5.52 -7.67
CA GLY A 171 1.24 -6.00 -6.41
C GLY A 171 2.69 -6.49 -6.48
N THR A 172 3.38 -6.35 -7.63
CA THR A 172 4.79 -6.75 -7.78
C THR A 172 5.61 -5.62 -8.42
N ILE A 173 5.82 -5.67 -9.74
CA ILE A 173 6.72 -4.75 -10.45
C ILE A 173 6.26 -3.31 -10.40
N GLN A 174 4.96 -3.03 -10.35
CA GLN A 174 4.46 -1.66 -10.23
C GLN A 174 4.66 -1.10 -8.82
N GLY A 175 4.58 -1.93 -7.78
CA GLY A 175 5.01 -1.54 -6.43
C GLY A 175 6.50 -1.17 -6.39
N ALA A 176 7.35 -1.95 -7.06
CA ALA A 176 8.77 -1.61 -7.18
C ALA A 176 9.00 -0.28 -7.92
N ARG A 177 8.25 -0.02 -9.01
CA ARG A 177 8.32 1.26 -9.74
C ARG A 177 7.84 2.44 -8.90
N ALA A 178 6.74 2.26 -8.15
CA ALA A 178 6.19 3.26 -7.25
C ALA A 178 7.20 3.66 -6.16
N LEU A 179 8.02 2.71 -5.71
CA LEU A 179 9.10 2.94 -4.74
C LEU A 179 10.45 3.31 -5.37
N ARG A 180 10.56 3.42 -6.71
CA ARG A 180 11.82 3.66 -7.43
C ARG A 180 12.89 2.60 -7.19
N MET A 181 12.45 1.36 -7.03
CA MET A 181 13.29 0.19 -6.76
C MET A 181 13.16 -0.87 -7.87
N GLU A 182 12.59 -0.54 -9.02
CA GLU A 182 12.41 -1.47 -10.13
C GLU A 182 13.73 -1.94 -10.76
N ALA A 183 14.85 -1.27 -10.47
CA ALA A 183 16.17 -1.77 -10.84
C ALA A 183 16.61 -2.94 -9.93
N ASP A 184 16.14 -2.98 -8.68
CA ASP A 184 16.59 -3.90 -7.64
C ASP A 184 15.60 -5.04 -7.37
N ILE A 185 14.30 -4.79 -7.42
CA ILE A 185 13.24 -5.72 -6.97
C ILE A 185 12.03 -5.76 -7.94
N GLY A 186 10.99 -6.52 -7.58
CA GLY A 186 9.70 -6.54 -8.28
C GLY A 186 9.62 -7.45 -9.50
N SER A 187 10.71 -8.10 -9.90
CA SER A 187 10.71 -9.12 -10.96
C SER A 187 11.88 -10.09 -10.80
N ILE A 188 11.73 -11.32 -11.25
CA ILE A 188 12.82 -12.29 -11.31
C ILE A 188 13.65 -12.00 -12.57
N LYS A 189 14.78 -11.32 -12.41
CA LYS A 189 15.71 -10.98 -13.49
C LYS A 189 17.15 -11.00 -12.98
N VAL A 190 18.10 -11.49 -13.78
CA VAL A 190 19.53 -11.46 -13.44
C VAL A 190 19.95 -10.03 -13.08
N GLY A 191 20.67 -9.90 -11.96
CA GLY A 191 21.12 -8.62 -11.40
C GLY A 191 20.22 -8.03 -10.32
N LYS A 192 18.97 -8.50 -10.18
CA LYS A 192 18.05 -8.10 -9.11
C LYS A 192 18.27 -8.88 -7.82
N LYS A 193 17.79 -8.33 -6.71
CA LYS A 193 17.74 -9.01 -5.42
C LYS A 193 16.86 -10.26 -5.48
N ALA A 194 17.24 -11.29 -4.72
CA ALA A 194 16.45 -12.49 -4.55
C ALA A 194 15.32 -12.28 -3.53
N ASP A 195 14.34 -11.45 -3.90
CA ASP A 195 13.08 -11.25 -3.19
C ASP A 195 12.01 -12.13 -3.86
N ILE A 196 11.76 -13.30 -3.27
CA ILE A 196 10.97 -14.38 -3.89
C ILE A 196 9.95 -14.92 -2.90
N VAL A 197 8.71 -15.09 -3.37
CA VAL A 197 7.64 -15.75 -2.65
C VAL A 197 7.29 -17.04 -3.40
N LEU A 198 7.39 -18.18 -2.73
CA LEU A 198 7.02 -19.48 -3.26
C LEU A 198 5.64 -19.84 -2.73
N PHE A 199 4.73 -20.21 -3.63
CA PHE A 199 3.39 -20.69 -3.29
C PHE A 199 3.32 -22.21 -3.44
N ASP A 200 2.66 -22.88 -2.50
CA ASP A 200 2.29 -24.29 -2.62
C ASP A 200 1.18 -24.44 -3.67
N ALA A 201 1.59 -24.85 -4.87
CA ALA A 201 0.69 -25.11 -5.98
C ALA A 201 -0.07 -26.44 -5.83
N LEU A 202 0.21 -27.26 -4.82
CA LEU A 202 -0.41 -28.56 -4.59
C LEU A 202 -1.51 -28.52 -3.52
N SER A 203 -1.74 -27.36 -2.91
CA SER A 203 -2.83 -27.19 -1.95
C SER A 203 -4.20 -27.39 -2.65
N PRO A 204 -5.24 -27.88 -1.94
CA PRO A 204 -6.55 -28.10 -2.54
C PRO A 204 -7.19 -26.86 -3.18
N SER A 205 -6.89 -25.66 -2.66
CA SER A 205 -7.34 -24.40 -3.24
C SER A 205 -6.64 -24.04 -4.54
N MET A 206 -5.36 -24.43 -4.68
CA MET A 206 -4.48 -23.99 -5.77
C MET A 206 -4.34 -25.00 -6.91
N TYR A 207 -4.37 -26.31 -6.63
CA TYR A 207 -3.94 -27.37 -7.55
C TYR A 207 -4.48 -27.23 -8.97
N CYS A 208 -5.81 -27.25 -9.14
CA CYS A 208 -6.40 -27.18 -10.48
C CYS A 208 -6.12 -25.85 -11.19
N ALA A 209 -6.17 -24.73 -10.48
CA ALA A 209 -5.94 -23.41 -11.06
C ALA A 209 -4.48 -23.22 -11.47
N ALA A 210 -3.53 -23.68 -10.64
CA ALA A 210 -2.10 -23.53 -10.88
C ALA A 210 -1.60 -24.33 -12.09
N GLN A 211 -2.24 -25.47 -12.40
CA GLN A 211 -1.95 -26.25 -13.62
C GLN A 211 -2.39 -25.54 -14.90
N GLN A 212 -3.38 -24.65 -14.83
CA GLN A 212 -3.91 -23.93 -15.98
C GLN A 212 -3.25 -22.56 -16.16
N ASP A 213 -3.21 -21.77 -15.08
CA ASP A 213 -2.62 -20.43 -15.06
C ASP A 213 -2.13 -20.13 -13.63
N PRO A 214 -0.81 -20.18 -13.37
CA PRO A 214 -0.23 -19.90 -12.06
C PRO A 214 -0.50 -18.48 -11.55
N VAL A 215 -0.59 -17.47 -12.43
CA VAL A 215 -0.85 -16.09 -12.02
C VAL A 215 -2.30 -15.95 -11.60
N LEU A 216 -3.22 -16.55 -12.36
CA LEU A 216 -4.61 -16.65 -11.95
C LEU A 216 -4.76 -17.38 -10.62
N ALA A 217 -4.04 -18.49 -10.42
CA ALA A 217 -4.09 -19.25 -9.18
C ALA A 217 -3.64 -18.38 -7.99
N ILE A 218 -2.52 -17.65 -8.11
CA ILE A 218 -2.07 -16.73 -7.07
C ILE A 218 -3.13 -15.66 -6.76
N VAL A 219 -3.66 -14.99 -7.79
CA VAL A 219 -4.60 -13.87 -7.60
C VAL A 219 -5.98 -14.32 -7.12
N LEU A 220 -6.51 -15.41 -7.68
CA LEU A 220 -7.91 -15.84 -7.50
C LEU A 220 -8.08 -17.11 -6.66
N HIS A 221 -7.02 -17.79 -6.23
CA HIS A 221 -7.15 -19.03 -5.47
C HIS A 221 -6.29 -19.10 -4.22
N SER A 222 -5.19 -18.33 -4.16
CA SER A 222 -4.30 -18.36 -3.01
C SER A 222 -4.82 -17.61 -1.79
N SER A 223 -4.26 -17.97 -0.65
CA SER A 223 -4.31 -17.29 0.63
C SER A 223 -2.89 -17.18 1.23
N ILE A 224 -2.75 -16.48 2.36
CA ILE A 224 -1.46 -16.42 3.09
C ILE A 224 -0.95 -17.79 3.53
N ARG A 225 -1.84 -18.79 3.66
CA ARG A 225 -1.49 -20.16 4.04
C ARG A 225 -0.76 -20.88 2.92
N ASP A 226 -1.07 -20.54 1.67
CA ASP A 226 -0.47 -21.15 0.49
C ASP A 226 0.94 -20.60 0.21
N VAL A 227 1.38 -19.55 0.91
CA VAL A 227 2.78 -19.10 0.83
C VAL A 227 3.65 -20.09 1.58
N ASP A 228 4.48 -20.88 0.90
CA ASP A 228 5.33 -21.86 1.56
C ASP A 228 6.63 -21.24 2.08
N THR A 229 7.36 -20.58 1.18
CA THR A 229 8.71 -20.07 1.43
C THR A 229 8.80 -18.60 1.01
N VAL A 230 9.47 -17.79 1.83
CA VAL A 230 9.73 -16.37 1.54
C VAL A 230 11.22 -16.14 1.64
N ILE A 231 11.79 -15.53 0.61
CA ILE A 231 13.20 -15.16 0.49
C ILE A 231 13.28 -13.66 0.33
N VAL A 232 14.11 -13.00 1.14
CA VAL A 232 14.33 -11.54 1.10
C VAL A 232 15.83 -11.30 1.03
N ASP A 233 16.28 -10.69 -0.06
CA ASP A 233 17.68 -10.44 -0.38
C ASP A 233 18.53 -11.72 -0.24
N GLY A 234 18.00 -12.84 -0.75
CA GLY A 234 18.62 -14.17 -0.65
C GLY A 234 18.53 -14.84 0.71
N CYS A 235 18.00 -14.16 1.74
CA CYS A 235 17.82 -14.71 3.08
C CYS A 235 16.42 -15.31 3.23
N ILE A 236 16.33 -16.59 3.60
CA ILE A 236 15.05 -17.25 3.83
C ILE A 236 14.43 -16.73 5.13
N ARG A 237 13.17 -16.29 5.08
CA ARG A 237 12.38 -15.72 6.19
C ARG A 237 11.18 -16.57 6.57
N LYS A 238 10.70 -17.39 5.65
CA LYS A 238 9.63 -18.39 5.85
C LYS A 238 10.03 -19.65 5.11
N ARG A 239 9.75 -20.84 5.65
CA ARG A 239 9.98 -22.12 4.99
C ARG A 239 8.98 -23.16 5.49
N GLY A 240 8.38 -23.94 4.58
CA GLY A 240 7.46 -25.01 4.98
C GLY A 240 6.19 -24.46 5.64
N GLY A 241 5.77 -23.24 5.30
CA GLY A 241 4.64 -22.58 5.94
C GLY A 241 4.93 -21.92 7.29
N GLU A 242 6.14 -22.07 7.84
CA GLU A 242 6.55 -21.53 9.14
C GLU A 242 7.50 -20.33 9.01
N LEU A 243 7.30 -19.31 9.85
CA LEU A 243 8.19 -18.16 9.92
C LEU A 243 9.48 -18.52 10.67
N LEU A 244 10.63 -18.07 10.15
CA LEU A 244 11.91 -18.35 10.78
C LEU A 244 12.28 -17.29 11.83
N PRO A 245 13.12 -17.65 12.82
CA PRO A 245 13.57 -16.72 13.85
C PRO A 245 14.34 -15.54 13.25
N VAL A 246 14.23 -14.38 13.89
CA VAL A 246 14.91 -13.16 13.44
C VAL A 246 16.07 -12.82 14.37
N SER A 247 17.14 -12.23 13.81
CA SER A 247 18.24 -11.70 14.61
C SER A 247 17.74 -10.53 15.45
N PHE A 248 18.01 -10.58 16.74
CA PHE A 248 17.72 -9.51 17.67
C PHE A 248 18.76 -8.40 17.54
N VAL A 249 18.28 -7.16 17.58
CA VAL A 249 19.13 -5.99 17.75
C VAL A 249 18.71 -5.35 19.07
N ASP A 250 19.64 -5.24 19.99
CA ASP A 250 19.41 -4.54 21.24
C ASP A 250 19.40 -3.03 20.98
N TYR A 251 18.26 -2.39 21.22
CA TYR A 251 18.08 -0.97 21.01
C TYR A 251 18.50 -0.14 22.24
N GLU A 252 18.73 -0.77 23.40
CA GLU A 252 19.10 -0.06 24.63
C GLU A 252 20.54 0.41 24.61
N THR A 253 21.43 -0.34 23.95
CA THR A 253 22.85 0.00 23.84
C THR A 253 23.13 1.15 22.88
N ARG A 254 22.13 1.59 22.09
CA ARG A 254 22.25 2.53 20.95
C ARG A 254 23.31 2.12 19.92
N ASP A 255 23.85 0.92 20.07
CA ASP A 255 24.74 0.28 19.12
C ASP A 255 23.88 -0.68 18.31
N PHE A 256 23.62 -0.33 17.05
CA PHE A 256 22.82 -1.16 16.13
C PHE A 256 23.56 -2.43 15.68
N GLY A 257 24.52 -2.90 16.48
CA GLY A 257 25.25 -4.13 16.27
C GLY A 257 24.30 -5.31 16.24
N GLN A 258 24.50 -6.18 15.24
CA GLN A 258 23.81 -7.47 15.23
C GLN A 258 24.27 -8.28 16.43
N THR A 259 23.31 -8.72 17.25
CA THR A 259 23.60 -9.71 18.29
C THR A 259 23.45 -11.11 17.71
N ASP A 260 24.16 -12.08 18.27
CA ASP A 260 23.98 -13.50 17.93
C ASP A 260 22.63 -14.06 18.45
N ARG A 261 21.91 -13.28 19.26
CA ARG A 261 20.60 -13.66 19.78
C ARG A 261 19.59 -13.72 18.65
N ARG A 262 18.87 -14.84 18.59
CA ARG A 262 17.69 -15.02 17.75
C ARG A 262 16.44 -14.94 18.61
N VAL A 263 15.38 -14.39 18.04
CA VAL A 263 14.07 -14.26 18.68
C VAL A 263 13.05 -15.02 17.85
N GLU A 264 12.29 -15.87 18.54
CA GLU A 264 11.19 -16.63 17.98
C GLU A 264 9.95 -15.75 17.82
N TRP A 265 9.07 -16.07 16.87
CA TRP A 265 7.85 -15.29 16.64
C TRP A 265 6.87 -15.33 17.81
N THR A 266 6.92 -16.37 18.65
CA THR A 266 6.18 -16.44 19.91
C THR A 266 6.66 -15.39 20.92
N GLU A 267 7.98 -15.16 21.00
CA GLU A 267 8.56 -14.11 21.83
C GLU A 267 8.23 -12.72 21.27
N VAL A 268 8.28 -12.52 19.95
CA VAL A 268 7.80 -11.28 19.31
C VAL A 268 6.35 -11.01 19.67
N ALA A 269 5.48 -12.02 19.58
CA ALA A 269 4.06 -11.89 19.92
C ALA A 269 3.87 -11.48 21.39
N HIS A 270 4.62 -12.06 22.32
CA HIS A 270 4.59 -11.67 23.73
C HIS A 270 4.99 -10.21 23.93
N HIS A 271 6.04 -9.74 23.24
CA HIS A 271 6.45 -8.34 23.30
C HIS A 271 5.39 -7.39 22.75
N VAL A 272 4.75 -7.73 21.62
CA VAL A 272 3.65 -6.93 21.04
C VAL A 272 2.46 -6.86 22.01
N MET A 273 2.09 -7.97 22.65
CA MET A 273 1.02 -8.00 23.65
C MET A 273 1.35 -7.15 24.88
N GLU A 274 2.60 -7.20 25.35
CA GLU A 274 3.05 -6.38 26.48
C GLU A 274 3.02 -4.89 26.15
N MET A 275 3.46 -4.49 24.94
CA MET A 275 3.31 -3.12 24.47
C MET A 275 1.84 -2.70 24.41
N GLN A 276 0.97 -3.54 23.87
CA GLN A 276 -0.47 -3.27 23.80
C GLN A 276 -1.04 -3.00 25.20
N LYS A 277 -0.73 -3.85 26.19
CA LYS A 277 -1.19 -3.65 27.59
C LYS A 277 -0.72 -2.31 28.16
N ARG A 278 0.54 -1.93 27.91
CA ARG A 278 1.08 -0.63 28.35
C ARG A 278 0.37 0.55 27.70
N PHE A 279 0.09 0.48 26.40
CA PHE A 279 -0.69 1.51 25.71
C PHE A 279 -2.11 1.59 26.26
N VAL A 280 -2.79 0.45 26.42
CA VAL A 280 -4.15 0.38 26.94
C VAL A 280 -4.23 0.97 28.35
N ALA A 281 -3.28 0.67 29.23
CA ALA A 281 -3.22 1.22 30.59
C ALA A 281 -3.08 2.75 30.60
N LYS A 282 -2.30 3.32 29.68
CA LYS A 282 -2.14 4.78 29.52
C LYS A 282 -3.34 5.46 28.85
N THR A 283 -4.26 4.70 28.23
CA THR A 283 -5.41 5.31 27.54
C THR A 283 -6.31 6.08 28.49
N ALA A 284 -6.39 5.65 29.76
CA ALA A 284 -7.11 6.35 30.81
C ALA A 284 -6.54 7.75 31.13
N ASP A 285 -5.26 7.99 30.78
CA ASP A 285 -4.59 9.28 31.03
C ASP A 285 -4.85 10.30 29.92
N TYR A 286 -5.36 9.88 28.76
CA TYR A 286 -5.73 10.80 27.69
C TYR A 286 -7.15 11.32 27.92
N ASN A 287 -7.31 12.65 27.97
CA ASN A 287 -8.62 13.28 27.99
C ASN A 287 -9.27 13.19 26.60
N LEU A 288 -9.71 11.99 26.21
CA LEU A 288 -10.33 11.72 24.92
C LEU A 288 -11.57 12.60 24.69
N LEU A 289 -12.28 12.99 25.74
CA LEU A 289 -13.43 13.89 25.68
C LEU A 289 -13.03 15.34 25.32
N GLU A 290 -11.87 15.80 25.78
CA GLU A 290 -11.34 17.12 25.40
C GLU A 290 -10.75 17.11 24.00
N LEU A 291 -10.09 16.01 23.60
CA LEU A 291 -9.64 15.80 22.23
C LEU A 291 -10.83 15.76 21.26
N GLU A 292 -11.87 14.99 21.56
CA GLU A 292 -13.10 14.92 20.77
C GLU A 292 -13.77 16.29 20.66
N ARG A 293 -13.93 17.01 21.78
CA ARG A 293 -14.48 18.38 21.77
C ARG A 293 -13.67 19.33 20.89
N THR A 294 -12.34 19.22 20.95
CA THR A 294 -11.44 20.06 20.16
C THR A 294 -11.54 19.73 18.66
N ILE A 295 -11.58 18.44 18.31
CA ILE A 295 -11.76 17.99 16.92
C ILE A 295 -13.12 18.46 16.38
N ARG A 296 -14.21 18.19 17.12
CA ARG A 296 -15.57 18.61 16.77
C ARG A 296 -15.65 20.11 16.51
N LYS A 297 -15.08 20.91 17.41
CA LYS A 297 -15.01 22.37 17.28
C LYS A 297 -14.23 22.81 16.03
N ASN A 298 -13.05 22.21 15.79
CA ASN A 298 -12.19 22.61 14.67
C ASN A 298 -12.74 22.15 13.31
N TRP A 299 -13.55 21.09 13.28
CA TRP A 299 -14.08 20.48 12.04
C TRP A 299 -15.57 20.78 11.81
N GLY A 300 -16.19 21.61 12.66
CA GLY A 300 -17.60 21.99 12.51
C GLY A 300 -18.60 20.83 12.69
N LEU A 301 -18.17 19.76 13.36
CA LEU A 301 -19.01 18.59 13.64
C LEU A 301 -19.75 18.86 14.96
N ALA A 302 -21.04 19.18 14.87
CA ALA A 302 -21.91 19.38 16.04
C ALA A 302 -22.02 18.08 16.87
#